data_AF-A0AAW7XL61-F1
#
_entry.id   AF-A0AAW7XL61-F1
#
_cell.length_a   1.000
_cell.length_b   1.000
_cell.length_c   1.000
_cell.angle_alpha   90.00
_cell.angle_beta   90.00
_cell.angle_gamma   90.00
#
_symmetry.space_group_name_H-M   'P 1'
#
loop_
_entity.id
_entity.type
_entity.pdbx_description
1 polymer ?
#
loop_
_entity_poly.entity_id
_entity_poly.type
_entity_poly.pdbx_seq_one_letter_code
_entity_poly.pdbx_strand_id
1 'polypeptide(L)'
;MRNTPAVLLLTIICLTGCQEKQVPLKTAEQLYDYYCKQCHQQKGAGAYLENIPLQQRTMQSYQVILMIRYHEPGSHPMASFTQLDDQQADLLAEYVVKLGR
;
A
#
# COMPACT_ATOMS: atom_id res chain seq x y z
N MET A 1 -56.73 -8.57 -7.15
CA MET A 1 -55.40 -9.15 -7.43
C MET A 1 -54.66 -8.21 -8.35
N ARG A 2 -53.72 -7.39 -7.85
CA ARG A 2 -52.73 -6.75 -8.74
C ARG A 2 -51.42 -6.61 -8.01
N ASN A 3 -50.42 -7.24 -8.61
CA ASN A 3 -49.17 -7.62 -8.02
C ASN A 3 -48.24 -6.42 -8.11
N THR A 4 -47.64 -5.99 -7.00
CA THR A 4 -46.44 -5.13 -7.05
C THR A 4 -45.33 -5.66 -6.12
N PRO A 5 -44.80 -6.87 -6.36
CA PRO A 5 -43.58 -7.34 -5.70
C PRO A 5 -42.30 -6.87 -6.42
N ALA A 6 -42.39 -5.93 -7.38
CA ALA A 6 -41.24 -5.53 -8.20
C ALA A 6 -40.38 -4.43 -7.54
N VAL A 7 -40.95 -3.61 -6.66
CA VAL A 7 -40.23 -2.47 -6.06
C VAL A 7 -39.28 -2.90 -4.94
N LEU A 8 -39.63 -3.97 -4.21
CA LEU A 8 -38.82 -4.46 -3.09
C LEU A 8 -37.54 -5.18 -3.56
N LEU A 9 -37.56 -5.74 -4.78
CA LEU A 9 -36.42 -6.50 -5.33
C LEU A 9 -35.27 -5.59 -5.81
N LEU A 10 -35.56 -4.33 -6.18
CA LEU A 10 -34.57 -3.43 -6.79
C LEU A 10 -33.60 -2.82 -5.76
N THR A 11 -34.03 -2.68 -4.51
CA THR A 11 -33.22 -2.10 -3.41
C THR A 11 -32.13 -3.03 -2.88
N ILE A 12 -32.25 -4.34 -3.11
CA ILE A 12 -31.30 -5.34 -2.56
C ILE A 12 -29.99 -5.37 -3.38
N ILE A 13 -30.00 -4.94 -4.64
CA ILE A 13 -28.83 -5.02 -5.54
C ILE A 13 -27.79 -3.93 -5.24
N CYS A 14 -28.16 -2.86 -4.53
CA CYS A 14 -27.23 -1.77 -4.18
C CYS A 14 -26.38 -2.05 -2.92
N LEU A 15 -26.55 -3.21 -2.27
CA LEU A 15 -25.79 -3.61 -1.08
C LEU A 15 -24.59 -4.51 -1.40
N THR A 16 -24.17 -4.62 -2.66
CA THR A 16 -22.84 -5.15 -2.97
C THR A 16 -21.81 -4.14 -2.49
N GLY A 17 -21.47 -4.24 -1.20
CA GLY A 17 -20.40 -3.46 -0.58
C GLY A 17 -19.16 -3.57 -1.45
N CYS A 18 -18.48 -2.43 -1.68
CA CYS A 18 -17.14 -2.41 -2.23
C CYS A 18 -16.27 -3.26 -1.31
N GLN A 19 -16.12 -4.53 -1.64
CA GLN A 19 -15.20 -5.41 -0.96
C GLN A 19 -13.82 -4.85 -1.30
N GLU A 20 -13.21 -4.19 -0.32
CA GLU A 20 -11.87 -3.65 -0.43
C GLU A 20 -10.98 -4.80 -0.87
N LYS A 21 -10.45 -4.68 -2.09
CA LYS A 21 -9.84 -5.80 -2.81
C LYS A 21 -8.56 -6.14 -2.06
N GLN A 22 -8.65 -7.08 -1.12
CA GLN A 22 -7.48 -7.55 -0.38
C GLN A 22 -6.47 -8.04 -1.39
N VAL A 23 -5.29 -7.43 -1.38
CA VAL A 23 -4.22 -7.85 -2.26
C VAL A 23 -3.82 -9.26 -1.81
N PRO A 24 -3.79 -10.26 -2.71
CA PRO A 24 -3.31 -11.59 -2.33
C PRO A 24 -1.92 -11.46 -1.70
N LEU A 25 -1.61 -12.30 -0.71
CA LEU A 25 -0.28 -12.29 -0.06
C LEU A 25 0.82 -12.32 -1.13
N LYS A 26 1.56 -11.21 -1.21
CA LYS A 26 2.70 -10.99 -2.10
C LYS A 26 3.98 -11.08 -1.28
N THR A 27 5.07 -11.51 -1.90
CA THR A 27 6.40 -11.40 -1.29
C THR A 27 6.80 -9.93 -1.11
N ALA A 28 7.82 -9.65 -0.30
CA ALA A 28 8.20 -8.27 -0.01
C ALA A 28 8.72 -7.54 -1.24
N GLU A 29 9.48 -8.26 -2.08
CA GLU A 29 9.92 -7.77 -3.39
C GLU A 29 8.73 -7.48 -4.32
N GLN A 30 7.72 -8.35 -4.36
CA GLN A 30 6.50 -8.12 -5.15
C GLN A 30 5.69 -6.92 -4.67
N LEU A 31 5.64 -6.68 -3.36
CA LEU A 31 5.02 -5.48 -2.79
C LEU A 31 5.82 -4.23 -3.16
N TYR A 32 7.15 -4.28 -3.05
CA TYR A 32 8.02 -3.16 -3.43
C TYR A 32 7.92 -2.81 -4.92
N ASP A 33 7.97 -3.82 -5.80
CA ASP A 33 7.83 -3.64 -7.25
C ASP A 33 6.47 -3.01 -7.60
N TYR A 34 5.41 -3.43 -6.92
CA TYR A 34 4.05 -2.96 -7.20
C TYR A 34 3.77 -1.55 -6.66
N TYR A 35 4.16 -1.26 -5.41
CA TYR A 35 3.80 -0.02 -4.74
C TYR A 35 4.87 1.08 -4.83
N CYS A 36 6.15 0.71 -4.84
CA CYS A 36 7.23 1.64 -4.53
C CYS A 36 8.11 1.95 -5.75
N LYS A 37 8.60 0.90 -6.42
CA LYS A 37 9.72 0.97 -7.36
C LYS A 37 9.53 1.98 -8.48
N GLN A 38 8.42 1.90 -9.20
CA GLN A 38 8.20 2.75 -10.37
C GLN A 38 8.14 4.24 -10.00
N CYS A 39 7.42 4.59 -8.93
CA CYS A 39 7.31 5.98 -8.50
C CYS A 39 8.66 6.50 -8.00
N HIS A 40 9.36 5.73 -7.16
CA HIS A 40 10.67 6.14 -6.67
C HIS A 40 11.69 6.29 -7.80
N GLN A 41 11.68 5.40 -8.82
CA GLN A 41 12.50 5.52 -10.03
C GLN A 41 12.22 6.78 -10.85
N GLN A 42 10.96 7.21 -10.95
CA GLN A 42 10.56 8.32 -11.81
C GLN A 42 10.56 9.68 -11.10
N LYS A 43 10.23 9.71 -9.80
CA LYS A 43 9.90 10.93 -9.05
C LYS A 43 10.61 11.04 -7.70
N GLY A 44 11.22 9.96 -7.22
CA GLY A 44 11.99 9.94 -5.97
C GLY A 44 13.48 9.86 -6.25
N ALA A 45 14.26 9.39 -5.26
CA ALA A 45 15.70 9.21 -5.44
C ALA A 45 16.07 8.09 -6.44
N GLY A 46 15.09 7.35 -6.95
CA GLY A 46 15.27 6.27 -7.91
C GLY A 46 16.16 5.15 -7.43
N ALA A 47 16.95 4.59 -8.34
CA ALA A 47 17.91 3.52 -8.03
C ALA A 47 18.89 3.92 -6.91
N TYR A 48 19.00 5.20 -6.55
CA TYR A 48 19.77 5.63 -5.39
C TYR A 48 19.32 4.96 -4.10
N LEU A 49 18.01 4.79 -3.85
CA LEU A 49 17.51 4.15 -2.62
C LEU A 49 18.05 2.73 -2.48
N GLU A 50 18.17 2.01 -3.60
CA GLU A 50 18.72 0.65 -3.69
C GLU A 50 20.27 0.62 -3.56
N ASN A 51 20.93 1.77 -3.57
CA ASN A 51 22.39 1.88 -3.46
C ASN A 51 22.85 2.67 -2.21
N ILE A 52 21.94 3.06 -1.30
CA ILE A 52 22.33 3.66 -0.02
C ILE A 52 23.03 2.59 0.83
N PRO A 53 24.30 2.80 1.25
CA PRO A 53 25.00 1.87 2.12
C PRO A 53 24.20 1.64 3.40
N LEU A 54 24.10 0.38 3.83
CA LEU A 54 23.30 0.02 5.00
C LEU A 54 23.69 0.81 6.27
N GLN A 55 24.96 1.21 6.41
CA GLN A 55 25.44 1.98 7.56
C GLN A 55 24.94 3.44 7.59
N GLN A 56 24.49 3.98 6.45
CA GLN A 56 23.96 5.33 6.34
C GLN A 56 22.44 5.38 6.53
N ARG A 57 21.79 4.22 6.76
CA ARG A 57 20.35 4.14 6.98
C ARG A 57 20.02 4.39 8.44
N THR A 58 19.20 5.40 8.65
CA THR A 58 18.70 5.78 9.98
C THR A 58 17.24 5.40 10.18
N MET A 59 16.50 5.13 9.10
CA MET A 59 15.06 4.87 9.14
C MET A 59 14.77 3.45 9.62
N GLN A 60 13.88 3.36 10.61
CA GLN A 60 13.39 2.11 11.18
C GLN A 60 12.12 1.63 10.45
N SER A 61 11.84 0.33 10.49
CA SER A 61 10.66 -0.24 9.82
C SER A 61 9.35 0.42 10.26
N TYR A 62 9.17 0.70 11.55
CA TYR A 62 7.96 1.36 12.05
C TYR A 62 7.75 2.76 11.46
N GLN A 63 8.84 3.49 11.16
CA GLN A 63 8.74 4.81 10.53
C GLN A 63 8.25 4.68 9.09
N VAL A 64 8.70 3.65 8.37
CA VAL A 64 8.18 3.32 7.04
C VAL A 64 6.70 2.97 7.10
N ILE A 65 6.26 2.14 8.07
CA ILE A 65 4.83 1.80 8.24
C ILE A 65 3.99 3.06 8.45
N LEU A 66 4.46 3.99 9.31
CA LEU A 66 3.77 5.26 9.54
C LEU A 66 3.63 6.07 8.25
N MET A 67 4.71 6.17 7.47
CA MET A 67 4.71 6.88 6.18
C MET A 67 3.76 6.23 5.16
N ILE A 68 3.82 4.91 4.98
CA ILE A 68 3.08 4.23 3.91
C ILE A 68 1.59 4.06 4.23
N ARG A 69 1.19 4.04 5.51
CA ARG A 69 -0.22 3.83 5.89
C ARG A 69 -0.94 5.10 6.31
N TYR A 70 -0.25 6.00 7.01
CA TYR A 70 -0.92 7.11 7.69
C TYR A 70 -0.60 8.50 7.13
N HIS A 71 0.44 8.62 6.29
CA HIS A 71 0.89 9.86 5.65
C HIS A 71 1.19 11.02 6.64
N GLU A 72 2.44 11.49 6.68
CA GLU A 72 2.72 12.80 7.30
C GLU A 72 2.66 13.92 6.26
N PRO A 73 1.77 14.93 6.43
CA PRO A 73 1.71 16.08 5.55
C PRO A 73 3.07 16.82 5.53
N GLY A 74 3.67 16.93 4.33
CA GLY A 74 4.84 17.80 4.09
C GLY A 74 6.22 17.14 4.13
N SER A 75 6.34 15.86 4.49
CA SER A 75 7.64 15.17 4.58
C SER A 75 8.04 14.40 3.32
N HIS A 76 7.07 13.83 2.58
CA HIS A 76 7.33 13.11 1.33
C HIS A 76 6.05 13.02 0.47
N PRO A 77 6.07 13.42 -0.82
CA PRO A 77 4.89 13.34 -1.69
C PRO A 77 4.65 11.90 -2.18
N MET A 78 4.31 11.00 -1.26
CA MET A 78 3.91 9.61 -1.55
C MET A 78 2.46 9.38 -1.13
N ALA A 79 1.74 8.57 -1.93
CA ALA A 79 0.42 8.09 -1.56
C ALA A 79 0.50 7.17 -0.33
N SER A 80 -0.55 7.17 0.49
CA SER A 80 -0.76 6.10 1.46
C SER A 80 -1.38 4.87 0.78
N PHE A 81 -0.99 3.69 1.22
CA PHE A 81 -1.45 2.40 0.72
C PHE A 81 -2.41 1.77 1.72
N THR A 82 -3.64 2.30 1.81
CA THR A 82 -4.66 1.84 2.77
C THR A 82 -5.10 0.40 2.53
N GLN A 83 -4.82 -0.15 1.35
CA GLN A 83 -5.14 -1.53 0.97
C GLN A 83 -4.15 -2.56 1.52
N LEU A 84 -3.02 -2.14 2.09
CA LEU A 84 -2.09 -3.04 2.77
C LEU A 84 -2.65 -3.43 4.14
N ASP A 85 -2.73 -4.73 4.39
CA ASP A 85 -2.93 -5.24 5.74
C ASP A 85 -1.65 -5.05 6.59
N ASP A 86 -1.78 -5.30 7.90
CA ASP A 86 -0.69 -5.11 8.86
C ASP A 86 0.54 -5.96 8.49
N GLN A 87 0.34 -7.22 8.10
CA GLN A 87 1.41 -8.15 7.76
C GLN A 87 2.14 -7.71 6.49
N GLN A 88 1.40 -7.25 5.47
CA GLN A 88 1.97 -6.75 4.22
C GLN A 88 2.76 -5.45 4.44
N ALA A 89 2.25 -4.56 5.30
CA ALA A 89 2.94 -3.34 5.66
C ALA A 89 4.25 -3.61 6.42
N ASP A 90 4.23 -4.52 7.40
CA ASP A 90 5.43 -4.95 8.14
C ASP A 90 6.46 -5.56 7.18
N LEU A 91 6.02 -6.51 6.35
CA LEU A 91 6.88 -7.22 5.40
C LEU A 91 7.51 -6.28 4.36
N LEU A 92 6.75 -5.32 3.85
CA LEU A 92 7.26 -4.28 2.95
C LEU A 92 8.23 -3.33 3.66
N ALA A 93 7.90 -2.89 4.87
CA ALA A 93 8.74 -1.98 5.64
C ALA A 93 10.10 -2.60 6.00
N GLU A 94 10.10 -3.85 6.46
CA GLU A 94 11.32 -4.59 6.73
C GLU A 94 12.20 -4.76 5.49
N TYR A 95 11.59 -5.00 4.34
CA TYR A 95 12.31 -5.11 3.08
C TYR A 95 12.94 -3.79 2.70
N VAL A 96 12.20 -2.68 2.74
CA VAL A 96 12.69 -1.35 2.35
C VAL A 96 13.90 -0.91 3.19
N VAL A 97 13.88 -1.13 4.51
CA VAL A 97 15.02 -0.74 5.36
C VAL A 97 16.26 -1.61 5.13
N LYS A 98 16.11 -2.81 4.55
CA LYS A 98 17.20 -3.71 4.15
C LYS A 98 17.59 -3.61 2.67
N LEU A 99 16.77 -2.97 1.85
CA LEU A 99 16.94 -2.87 0.39
C LEU A 99 18.14 -2.01 -0.01
N GLY A 100 19.35 -2.54 -0.03
CA GLY A 100 20.57 -1.80 -0.40
C GLY A 100 21.71 -2.74 -0.75
N ARG A 101 22.84 -2.18 -1.16
CA ARG A 101 24.12 -2.91 -1.26
C ARG A 101 24.99 -2.70 -0.03
#